data_AF-A0A531JCS4-F1
#
_entry.id   AF-A0A531JCS4-F1
#
_cell.length_a   1.000
_cell.length_b   1.000
_cell.length_c   1.000
_cell.angle_alpha   90.00
_cell.angle_beta   90.00
_cell.angle_gamma   90.00
#
_symmetry.space_group_name_H-M   'P 1'
#
loop_
_entity.id
_entity.type
_entity.pdbx_description
1 polymer ?
#
loop_
_entity_poly.entity_id
_entity_poly.type
_entity_poly.pdbx_seq_one_letter_code
_entity_poly.pdbx_strand_id
1 'polypeptide(L)'
;VIEWIAAQDWSNGNVGMMGISWGGFNALQVAALKPPALKAVISLSSTVDRYNDDIHYKNGAHLSAQLSWAATMNAYQSRSPDPDLVGERWRDMW
;
A
#
# COMPACT_ATOMS: atom_id res chain seq x y z
N VAL A 1 2.75 -12.85 0.54
CA VAL A 1 2.22 -12.39 -0.78
C VAL A 1 3.20 -12.67 -1.91
N ILE A 2 4.43 -12.13 -1.91
CA ILE A 2 5.40 -12.34 -3.00
C ILE A 2 5.66 -13.83 -3.29
N GLU A 3 5.97 -14.63 -2.27
CA GLU A 3 6.18 -16.08 -2.42
C GLU A 3 4.92 -16.81 -2.88
N TRP A 4 3.75 -16.41 -2.36
CA TRP A 4 2.47 -16.97 -2.78
C TRP A 4 2.23 -16.71 -4.27
N ILE A 5 2.42 -15.48 -4.76
CA ILE A 5 2.32 -15.13 -6.20
C ILE A 5 3.31 -15.96 -7.02
N ALA A 6 4.55 -16.10 -6.55
CA ALA A 6 5.58 -16.86 -7.25
C ALA A 6 5.26 -18.37 -7.36
N ALA A 7 4.47 -18.91 -6.44
CA ALA A 7 4.10 -20.33 -6.39
C ALA A 7 2.86 -20.69 -7.22
N GLN A 8 2.15 -19.72 -7.80
CA GLN A 8 0.95 -20.00 -8.60
C GLN A 8 1.31 -20.57 -9.98
N ASP A 9 0.44 -21.41 -10.53
CA ASP A 9 0.61 -22.07 -11.84
C ASP A 9 0.67 -21.09 -13.02
N TRP A 10 -0.01 -19.94 -12.90
CA TRP A 10 0.02 -18.85 -13.86
C TRP A 10 1.25 -17.93 -13.73
N SER A 11 2.12 -18.15 -12.73
CA SER A 11 3.30 -17.34 -12.48
C SER A 11 4.56 -18.02 -12.99
N ASN A 12 5.49 -17.24 -13.55
CA ASN A 12 6.81 -17.74 -13.94
C ASN A 12 7.84 -17.71 -12.79
N GLY A 13 7.37 -17.50 -11.55
CA GLY A 13 8.21 -17.44 -10.35
C GLY A 13 8.94 -16.10 -10.13
N ASN A 14 8.88 -15.15 -11.07
CA ASN A 14 9.48 -13.84 -10.93
C ASN A 14 8.41 -12.78 -10.68
N VAL A 15 8.58 -11.98 -9.63
CA VAL A 15 7.62 -10.95 -9.22
C VAL A 15 8.29 -9.57 -9.30
N GLY A 16 7.55 -8.59 -9.80
CA GLY A 16 7.89 -7.18 -9.71
C GLY A 16 6.90 -6.43 -8.82
N MET A 17 7.35 -5.36 -8.16
CA MET A 17 6.46 -4.43 -7.47
C MET A 17 6.59 -3.04 -8.10
N MET A 18 5.48 -2.32 -8.20
CA MET A 18 5.48 -0.91 -8.57
C MET A 18 4.48 -0.14 -7.73
N GLY A 19 4.72 1.15 -7.52
CA GLY A 19 3.74 1.98 -6.85
C GLY A 19 4.14 3.45 -6.74
N ILE A 20 3.12 4.28 -6.57
CA ILE A 20 3.24 5.71 -6.28
C ILE A 20 2.98 5.91 -4.79
N SER A 21 3.64 6.89 -4.16
CA SER A 21 3.36 7.29 -2.77
C SER A 21 3.48 6.08 -1.83
N TRP A 22 2.40 5.67 -1.16
CA TRP A 22 2.38 4.52 -0.27
C TRP A 22 2.85 3.22 -0.92
N GLY A 23 2.39 2.94 -2.13
CA GLY A 23 2.84 1.75 -2.86
C GLY A 23 4.33 1.80 -3.21
N GLY A 24 4.87 3.00 -3.43
CA GLY A 24 6.28 3.19 -3.76
C GLY A 24 7.20 2.84 -2.59
N PHE A 25 6.99 3.45 -1.42
CA PHE A 25 7.87 3.19 -0.28
C PHE A 25 7.60 1.82 0.34
N ASN A 26 6.38 1.30 0.26
CA ASN A 26 6.08 -0.06 0.68
C ASN A 26 6.85 -1.08 -0.19
N ALA A 27 6.91 -0.87 -1.51
CA ALA A 27 7.72 -1.72 -2.38
C ALA A 27 9.21 -1.69 -2.04
N LEU A 28 9.76 -0.53 -1.66
CA LEU A 28 11.14 -0.42 -1.18
C LEU A 28 11.35 -1.15 0.16
N GLN A 29 10.40 -1.03 1.10
CA GLN A 29 10.44 -1.74 2.38
C GLN A 29 10.40 -3.27 2.18
N VAL A 30 9.55 -3.76 1.26
CA VAL A 30 9.51 -5.18 0.92
C VAL A 30 10.81 -5.62 0.23
N ALA A 31 11.38 -4.80 -0.66
CA ALA A 31 12.67 -5.10 -1.29
C ALA A 31 13.81 -5.22 -0.27
N ALA A 32 13.78 -4.43 0.82
CA ALA A 32 14.77 -4.52 1.89
C ALA A 32 14.76 -5.89 2.60
N LEU A 33 13.63 -6.61 2.60
CA LEU A 33 13.53 -7.99 3.10
C LEU A 33 14.15 -9.03 2.16
N LYS A 34 14.57 -8.62 0.96
CA LYS A 34 15.18 -9.45 -0.09
C LYS A 34 14.40 -10.74 -0.41
N PRO A 35 13.07 -10.69 -0.69
CA PRO A 35 12.34 -11.88 -1.09
C PRO A 35 12.98 -12.49 -2.36
N PRO A 36 13.32 -13.78 -2.40
CA PRO A 36 14.05 -14.35 -3.54
C PRO A 36 13.33 -14.18 -4.89
N ALA A 37 11.99 -14.22 -4.89
CA ALA A 37 11.18 -14.05 -6.10
C ALA A 37 11.02 -12.60 -6.56
N LEU A 38 11.31 -11.59 -5.72
CA LEU A 38 11.19 -10.18 -6.10
C LEU A 38 12.41 -9.76 -6.92
N LYS A 39 12.19 -9.48 -8.21
CA LYS A 39 13.28 -9.20 -9.17
C LYS A 39 13.43 -7.73 -9.50
N ALA A 40 12.38 -6.94 -9.34
CA ALA A 40 12.42 -5.51 -9.65
C ALA A 40 11.41 -4.73 -8.80
N VAL A 41 11.79 -3.48 -8.48
CA VAL A 41 10.90 -2.50 -7.86
C VAL A 41 10.96 -1.19 -8.64
N ILE A 42 9.79 -0.64 -8.96
CA ILE A 42 9.64 0.72 -9.52
C ILE A 42 8.91 1.58 -8.49
N SER A 43 9.65 2.48 -7.84
CA SER A 43 9.13 3.39 -6.82
C SER A 43 8.98 4.80 -7.38
N LEU A 44 7.77 5.36 -7.30
CA LEU A 44 7.40 6.66 -7.87
C LEU A 44 6.88 7.59 -6.76
N SER A 45 7.23 8.88 -6.81
CA SER A 45 6.79 9.92 -5.84
C SER A 45 6.69 9.42 -4.40
N SER A 46 7.80 8.85 -3.92
CA SER A 46 7.90 8.06 -2.70
C SER A 46 9.08 8.57 -1.88
N THR A 47 9.21 8.11 -0.64
CA THR A 47 10.29 8.50 0.28
C THR A 47 10.85 7.31 1.06
N VAL A 48 12.13 7.38 1.41
CA VAL A 48 12.76 6.50 2.40
C VAL A 48 12.89 7.15 3.78
N ASP A 49 12.64 8.46 3.87
CA ASP A 49 12.56 9.22 5.11
C ASP A 49 11.10 9.63 5.35
N ARG A 50 10.35 8.75 6.01
CA ARG A 50 8.93 9.00 6.31
C ARG A 50 8.73 10.12 7.32
N TYR A 51 9.76 10.50 8.07
CA TYR A 51 9.62 11.57 9.06
C TYR A 51 9.73 12.93 8.38
N ASN A 52 10.71 13.16 7.51
CA ASN A 52 10.91 14.50 6.93
C ASN A 52 10.22 14.73 5.58
N ASP A 53 9.96 13.67 4.82
CA ASP A 53 9.56 13.75 3.40
C ASP A 53 8.22 13.06 3.10
N ASP A 54 7.45 12.70 4.13
CA ASP A 54 6.07 12.20 3.99
C ASP A 54 5.06 13.26 4.45
N ILE A 55 3.77 12.93 4.38
CA ILE A 55 2.65 13.81 4.73
C ILE A 55 2.52 14.14 6.23
N HIS A 56 3.39 13.59 7.08
CA HIS A 56 3.26 13.63 8.54
C HIS A 56 4.03 14.82 9.12
N TYR A 57 5.34 14.86 8.89
CA TYR A 57 6.21 15.92 9.39
C TYR A 57 7.14 16.43 8.30
N LYS A 58 7.69 17.61 8.53
CA LYS A 58 8.79 18.16 7.74
C LYS A 58 9.72 18.94 8.67
N ASN A 59 10.95 18.46 8.84
CA ASN A 59 11.95 19.07 9.73
C ASN A 59 11.42 19.32 11.15
N GLY A 60 10.62 18.39 11.69
CA GLY A 60 10.00 18.50 13.01
C GLY A 60 8.70 19.29 13.10
N ALA A 61 8.27 19.95 12.02
CA ALA A 61 6.95 20.59 11.96
C ALA A 61 5.89 19.58 11.52
N HIS A 62 4.79 19.47 12.27
CA HIS A 62 3.65 18.65 11.88
C HIS A 62 2.90 19.27 10.71
N LEU A 63 2.56 18.48 9.71
CA LEU A 63 1.87 18.94 8.51
C LEU A 63 0.35 18.78 8.66
N SER A 64 -0.43 19.75 8.15
CA SER A 64 -1.89 19.63 8.08
C SER A 64 -2.36 18.55 7.10
N ALA A 65 -1.49 18.14 6.17
CA ALA A 65 -1.73 17.05 5.22
C ALA A 65 -2.08 15.73 5.93
N GLN A 66 -1.50 15.46 7.11
CA GLN A 66 -1.82 14.27 7.90
C GLN A 66 -3.29 14.23 8.33
N LEU A 67 -3.85 15.35 8.78
CA LEU A 67 -5.26 15.42 9.19
C LEU A 67 -6.20 15.21 8.01
N SER A 68 -5.89 15.86 6.87
CA SER A 68 -6.64 15.70 5.62
C SER A 68 -6.62 14.24 5.14
N TRP A 69 -5.46 13.60 5.20
CA TRP A 69 -5.31 12.19 4.82
C TRP A 69 -6.05 11.25 5.78
N ALA A 70 -5.98 11.49 7.09
CA ALA A 70 -6.70 10.71 8.08
C ALA A 70 -8.23 10.78 7.85
N ALA A 71 -8.77 11.97 7.57
CA ALA A 71 -10.18 12.13 7.23
C ALA A 71 -10.56 11.38 5.93
N THR A 72 -9.69 11.44 4.92
CA THR A 72 -9.87 10.72 3.66
C THR A 72 -9.88 9.20 3.88
N MET A 73 -8.91 8.67 4.62
CA MET A 73 -8.85 7.25 4.97
C MET A 73 -10.07 6.83 5.79
N ASN A 74 -10.51 7.65 6.76
CA ASN A 74 -11.72 7.37 7.53
C ASN A 74 -12.96 7.25 6.63
N ALA A 75 -13.11 8.15 5.66
CA ALA A 75 -14.20 8.06 4.68
C ALA A 75 -14.13 6.76 3.86
N TYR A 76 -12.94 6.36 3.41
CA TYR A 76 -12.76 5.09 2.68
C TYR A 76 -13.09 3.86 3.51
N GLN A 77 -12.69 3.84 4.78
CA GLN A 77 -12.89 2.72 5.70
C GLN A 77 -14.31 2.64 6.26
N SER A 78 -15.08 3.74 6.18
CA SER A 78 -16.49 3.79 6.61
C SER A 78 -17.47 3.31 5.53
N ARG A 79 -16.97 2.92 4.35
CA ARG A 79 -17.81 2.41 3.26
C ARG A 79 -18.30 1.01 3.61
N SER A 80 -19.55 0.72 3.26
CA SER A 80 -20.07 -0.64 3.29
C SER A 80 -19.25 -1.55 2.36
N PRO A 81 -19.18 -2.86 2.63
CA PRO A 81 -18.68 -3.82 1.65
C PRO A 81 -19.42 -3.68 0.31
N ASP A 82 -18.70 -3.94 -0.78
CA ASP A 82 -19.27 -3.90 -2.13
C ASP A 82 -20.29 -5.05 -2.29
N PRO A 83 -21.58 -4.76 -2.56
CA PRO A 83 -22.59 -5.79 -2.77
C PRO A 83 -22.26 -6.74 -3.92
N ASP A 84 -21.52 -6.30 -4.93
CA ASP A 84 -21.10 -7.16 -6.05
C ASP A 84 -20.08 -8.21 -5.61
N LEU A 85 -19.35 -7.96 -4.51
CA LEU A 85 -18.37 -8.89 -3.95
C LEU A 85 -18.94 -9.79 -2.86
N VAL A 86 -19.86 -9.29 -2.04
CA VAL A 86 -20.34 -10.02 -0.84
C VAL A 86 -21.83 -10.40 -0.86
N GLY A 87 -22.58 -9.96 -1.87
CA GLY A 87 -24.01 -10.18 -2.01
C GLY A 87 -24.84 -9.50 -0.91
N GLU A 88 -26.06 -9.97 -0.69
CA GLU A 88 -27.02 -9.40 0.29
C GLU A 88 -26.49 -9.29 1.74
N ARG A 89 -25.44 -10.04 2.08
CA ARG A 89 -24.81 -10.00 3.42
C ARG A 89 -24.11 -8.68 3.72
N TRP A 90 -23.93 -7.78 2.73
CA TRP A 90 -23.27 -6.50 2.93
C TRP A 90 -23.92 -5.67 4.05
N ARG A 91 -25.24 -5.77 4.22
CA ARG A 91 -25.99 -5.05 5.26
C ARG A 91 -25.66 -5.53 6.67
N ASP A 92 -25.53 -6.85 6.85
CA ASP A 92 -25.22 -7.44 8.16
C ASP A 92 -23.74 -7.26 8.51
N MET A 93 -22.88 -7.09 7.50
CA MET A 93 -21.44 -6.85 7.67
C MET A 93 -21.09 -5.39 7.99
N TRP A 94 -22.00 -4.46 7.75
CA TRP A 94 -21.81 -3.02 7.96
C TRP A 94 -22.44 -2.56 9.28
#